data_AF-A0A516WZX5-F1
#
_entry.id   AF-A0A516WZX5-F1
#
_cell.length_a   1.000
_cell.length_b   1.000
_cell.length_c   1.000
_cell.angle_alpha   90.00
_cell.angle_beta   90.00
_cell.angle_gamma   90.00
#
_symmetry.space_group_name_H-M   'P 1'
#
loop_
_entity.id
_entity.type
_entity.pdbx_description
1 polymer ?
#
loop_
_entity_poly.entity_id
_entity_poly.type
_entity_poly.pdbx_seq_one_letter_code
_entity_poly.pdbx_strand_id
1 'polypeptide(L)'
;MHRSPLRNTLRAVRRPLSTTRGPDASRRRKRAAAAKLSAAVSAPMLAVAAVAVSVTAGGTGGSGGADGAAAAQLEAVPVVDAQTVFTLRGHGHGHGRGMGQWGAYGYAKDHGWSAEQIINHYYGGTALQRVDTGGVSVRLMGLDGKDLSVTSDGPMTVDGHEVPAGAAVTLRPTPGGADVTVTQGCGGAPGDSFAVGDPRVTPAGGGMLQVCGGNTYRGDLGVALDGGAPRSVNYVGMEDYLRGVLPEEISAGWADKGAGEALRAQAIAARSYAAAEDRYGYAQTCDTQACQVYGGTAEEDPRTDAAVADTAGMVVTRGGQPVATEFSASTGGWTAGGDFPAVEDVGDAASPVHDWTETVTGQQVSDAFGVGPLKEMTVTARNGLGADGGRVVSMRVVGADKTVEVSGPEVRTGLGLKSDWFTIDGQGPAASIIPPESSGLVPDSSGVLPPAVTGPTGQSPEGDDGGSGPADIVGGAGLTAEDIRRAAEAIAGAMGADSELGGAIGTLGGVAADGLEAYTDARVDPPEDRPRP
;
A
#
# COMPACT_ATOMS: atom_id res chain seq x y z
N MET A 1 2.91 -4.65 -73.05
CA MET A 1 1.62 -4.47 -73.77
C MET A 1 0.99 -5.83 -74.01
N HIS A 2 -0.25 -6.05 -73.52
CA HIS A 2 -1.22 -7.11 -73.92
C HIS A 2 -0.81 -8.59 -73.62
N ARG A 3 -1.65 -9.53 -73.12
CA ARG A 3 -3.10 -9.76 -73.12
C ARG A 3 -3.45 -10.84 -72.04
N SER A 4 -4.70 -10.81 -71.55
CA SER A 4 -5.40 -11.77 -70.64
C SER A 4 -5.77 -13.12 -71.32
N PRO A 5 -6.72 -13.94 -70.79
CA PRO A 5 -6.83 -14.72 -69.52
C PRO A 5 -7.16 -16.21 -69.79
N LEU A 6 -7.42 -17.07 -68.78
CA LEU A 6 -8.35 -18.23 -68.87
C LEU A 6 -8.65 -18.90 -67.50
N ARG A 7 -9.90 -19.36 -67.36
CA ARG A 7 -10.54 -20.10 -66.24
C ARG A 7 -10.28 -21.62 -66.34
N ASN A 8 -10.34 -22.38 -65.24
CA ASN A 8 -11.32 -23.48 -65.08
C ASN A 8 -11.29 -24.24 -63.72
N THR A 9 -12.50 -24.40 -63.16
CA THR A 9 -13.15 -25.55 -62.48
C THR A 9 -12.35 -26.70 -61.87
N LEU A 10 -12.79 -27.19 -60.69
CA LEU A 10 -13.02 -28.62 -60.44
C LEU A 10 -14.00 -28.89 -59.27
N ARG A 11 -14.65 -30.06 -59.36
CA ARG A 11 -15.89 -30.52 -58.73
C ARG A 11 -15.59 -31.66 -57.73
N ALA A 12 -16.46 -31.81 -56.74
CA ALA A 12 -16.39 -32.77 -55.62
C ALA A 12 -16.51 -34.27 -55.99
N VAL A 13 -15.89 -35.15 -55.17
CA VAL A 13 -16.20 -36.58 -55.01
C VAL A 13 -16.10 -36.96 -53.51
N ARG A 14 -16.97 -37.90 -53.08
CA ARG A 14 -17.39 -38.27 -51.70
C ARG A 14 -16.52 -39.36 -51.02
N ARG A 15 -16.36 -39.21 -49.67
CA ARG A 15 -16.46 -40.16 -48.49
C ARG A 15 -15.80 -41.58 -48.55
N PRO A 16 -15.59 -42.32 -47.42
CA PRO A 16 -15.91 -42.07 -45.99
C PRO A 16 -14.74 -42.35 -45.00
N LEU A 17 -14.89 -42.04 -43.69
CA LEU A 17 -14.40 -42.90 -42.59
C LEU A 17 -14.98 -42.46 -41.23
N SER A 18 -15.08 -43.46 -40.36
CA SER A 18 -15.91 -43.57 -39.17
C SER A 18 -15.18 -43.14 -37.89
N THR A 19 -15.92 -42.47 -37.01
CA THR A 19 -15.91 -42.55 -35.53
C THR A 19 -14.57 -42.74 -34.78
N THR A 20 -14.22 -41.76 -33.94
CA THR A 20 -14.04 -41.94 -32.47
C THR A 20 -14.08 -40.60 -31.73
N ARG A 21 -14.53 -40.67 -30.48
CA ARG A 21 -14.95 -39.61 -29.56
C ARG A 21 -13.81 -38.76 -29.01
N GLY A 22 -14.12 -37.48 -28.74
CA GLY A 22 -13.54 -36.67 -27.65
C GLY A 22 -14.60 -35.67 -27.15
N PRO A 23 -14.97 -35.64 -25.86
CA PRO A 23 -16.06 -34.77 -25.39
C PRO A 23 -15.54 -33.40 -24.92
N ASP A 24 -15.69 -32.40 -25.78
CA ASP A 24 -15.86 -31.01 -25.39
C ASP A 24 -17.36 -30.74 -25.19
N ALA A 25 -17.85 -31.00 -23.97
CA ALA A 25 -19.24 -30.79 -23.59
C ALA A 25 -19.40 -30.72 -22.06
N SER A 26 -18.81 -29.71 -21.40
CA SER A 26 -19.10 -29.42 -19.98
C SER A 26 -19.21 -27.94 -19.62
N ARG A 27 -19.20 -27.01 -20.57
CA ARG A 27 -19.31 -25.55 -20.29
C ARG A 27 -20.57 -24.85 -20.83
N ARG A 28 -21.60 -25.60 -21.26
CA ARG A 28 -22.89 -25.03 -21.67
C ARG A 28 -24.10 -25.80 -21.14
N ARG A 29 -24.17 -26.07 -19.83
CA ARG A 29 -25.41 -26.46 -19.13
C ARG A 29 -25.37 -26.06 -17.64
N LYS A 30 -25.26 -24.76 -17.33
CA LYS A 30 -25.66 -24.18 -16.01
C LYS A 30 -26.16 -22.73 -16.15
N ARG A 31 -26.91 -22.44 -17.22
CA ARG A 31 -27.76 -21.24 -17.34
C ARG A 31 -29.12 -21.71 -17.87
N ALA A 32 -30.09 -21.87 -16.97
CA ALA A 32 -31.55 -21.94 -17.17
C ALA A 32 -32.22 -22.90 -16.15
N ALA A 33 -32.32 -22.44 -14.91
CA ALA A 33 -33.31 -22.78 -13.87
C ALA A 33 -32.83 -22.03 -12.62
N ALA A 34 -33.52 -21.08 -12.00
CA ALA A 34 -34.95 -20.85 -11.91
C ALA A 34 -35.24 -19.34 -11.85
N ALA A 35 -36.27 -18.91 -12.57
CA ALA A 35 -37.01 -17.70 -12.24
C ALA A 35 -38.29 -18.13 -11.52
N LYS A 36 -38.69 -17.31 -10.54
CA LYS A 36 -39.94 -17.32 -9.76
C LYS A 36 -39.97 -18.20 -8.51
N LEU A 37 -39.61 -17.60 -7.39
CA LEU A 37 -40.45 -17.63 -6.19
C LEU A 37 -40.38 -16.23 -5.53
N SER A 38 -41.42 -15.43 -5.73
CA SER A 38 -41.71 -14.31 -4.84
C SER A 38 -42.32 -14.91 -3.58
N ALA A 39 -41.60 -14.81 -2.46
CA ALA A 39 -42.16 -14.98 -1.12
C ALA A 39 -41.47 -13.96 -0.22
N ALA A 40 -42.28 -13.17 0.48
CA ALA A 40 -41.87 -12.08 1.33
C ALA A 40 -40.77 -12.50 2.31
N VAL A 41 -39.60 -11.87 2.22
CA VAL A 41 -38.59 -11.92 3.28
C VAL A 41 -38.89 -10.75 4.19
N SER A 42 -39.54 -11.04 5.32
CA SER A 42 -39.53 -10.13 6.47
C SER A 42 -38.08 -9.96 6.89
N ALA A 43 -37.58 -8.72 6.90
CA ALA A 43 -36.30 -8.39 7.49
C ALA A 43 -36.30 -8.82 8.97
N PRO A 44 -35.30 -9.57 9.45
CA PRO A 44 -35.06 -9.62 10.88
C PRO A 44 -34.53 -8.23 11.26
N MET A 45 -35.33 -7.45 11.97
CA MET A 45 -34.79 -6.33 12.76
C MET A 45 -33.73 -6.93 13.68
N LEU A 46 -32.46 -6.59 13.45
CA LEU A 46 -31.43 -6.76 14.48
C LEU A 46 -31.89 -5.91 15.66
N ALA A 47 -32.30 -6.56 16.76
CA ALA A 47 -32.55 -5.86 17.99
C ALA A 47 -31.19 -5.35 18.50
N VAL A 48 -30.86 -4.09 18.20
CA VAL A 48 -29.80 -3.38 18.89
C VAL A 48 -30.28 -3.23 20.33
N ALA A 49 -29.82 -4.11 21.22
CA ALA A 49 -29.97 -3.92 22.65
C ALA A 49 -29.02 -2.79 23.08
N ALA A 50 -29.43 -1.54 22.85
CA ALA A 50 -28.82 -0.40 23.50
C ALA A 50 -29.15 -0.49 25.00
N VAL A 51 -28.22 -1.04 25.80
CA VAL A 51 -28.33 -1.01 27.25
C VAL A 51 -28.07 0.43 27.71
N ALA A 52 -29.14 1.22 27.81
CA ALA A 52 -29.12 2.52 28.46
C ALA A 52 -29.16 2.31 29.99
N VAL A 53 -28.00 2.38 30.65
CA VAL A 53 -27.95 2.41 32.12
C VAL A 53 -28.45 3.78 32.59
N SER A 54 -29.72 3.84 33.01
CA SER A 54 -30.29 5.03 33.63
C SER A 54 -29.97 5.01 35.12
N VAL A 55 -28.97 5.79 35.56
CA VAL A 55 -28.70 5.97 37.00
C VAL A 55 -29.63 7.08 37.52
N THR A 56 -30.77 6.71 38.09
CA THR A 56 -31.59 7.65 38.86
C THR A 56 -30.97 7.85 40.24
N ALA A 57 -30.32 8.99 40.44
CA ALA A 57 -29.93 9.46 41.77
C ALA A 57 -31.18 9.99 42.50
N GLY A 58 -31.67 9.24 43.49
CA GLY A 58 -32.75 9.64 44.39
C GLY A 58 -32.33 9.44 45.83
N GLY A 59 -32.18 10.54 46.57
CA GLY A 59 -31.72 10.55 47.96
C GLY A 59 -32.81 10.28 49.01
N THR A 60 -32.29 9.84 50.17
CA THR A 60 -32.79 9.97 51.55
C THR A 60 -34.10 9.30 51.98
N GLY A 61 -33.96 8.33 52.90
CA GLY A 61 -34.86 8.17 54.05
C GLY A 61 -35.47 6.77 54.22
N GLY A 62 -35.20 6.13 55.37
CA GLY A 62 -36.08 5.10 55.94
C GLY A 62 -35.45 3.72 56.14
N SER A 63 -35.20 3.40 57.40
CA SER A 63 -34.77 2.09 57.90
C SER A 63 -35.84 1.00 57.77
N GLY A 64 -35.45 -0.18 57.30
CA GLY A 64 -36.07 -1.45 57.65
C GLY A 64 -36.72 -2.22 56.49
N GLY A 65 -36.16 -3.39 56.17
CA GLY A 65 -36.86 -4.45 55.45
C GLY A 65 -36.11 -5.00 54.24
N ALA A 66 -35.48 -6.18 54.45
CA ALA A 66 -35.08 -7.19 53.45
C ALA A 66 -34.55 -6.67 52.10
N ASP A 67 -33.23 -6.76 51.94
CA ASP A 67 -32.49 -6.61 50.69
C ASP A 67 -32.95 -7.67 49.65
N GLY A 68 -34.05 -7.40 48.97
CA GLY A 68 -34.32 -7.91 47.64
C GLY A 68 -33.60 -7.03 46.62
N ALA A 69 -32.27 -7.12 46.55
CA ALA A 69 -31.54 -6.59 45.41
C ALA A 69 -32.02 -7.39 44.19
N ALA A 70 -32.89 -6.77 43.38
CA ALA A 70 -33.19 -7.25 42.05
C ALA A 70 -31.87 -7.24 41.29
N ALA A 71 -31.17 -8.38 41.28
CA ALA A 71 -30.10 -8.62 40.34
C ALA A 71 -30.72 -8.45 38.97
N ALA A 72 -30.40 -7.34 38.30
CA ALA A 72 -30.63 -7.20 36.88
C ALA A 72 -29.95 -8.41 36.25
N GLN A 73 -30.74 -9.40 35.81
CA GLN A 73 -30.24 -10.48 35.00
C GLN A 73 -29.68 -9.80 33.75
N LEU A 74 -28.35 -9.81 33.62
CA LEU A 74 -27.72 -9.54 32.33
C LEU A 74 -28.23 -10.65 31.41
N GLU A 75 -29.29 -10.36 30.67
CA GLU A 75 -29.80 -11.22 29.60
C GLU A 75 -28.61 -11.55 28.70
N ALA A 76 -28.24 -12.83 28.67
CA ALA A 76 -27.09 -13.27 27.88
C ALA A 76 -27.39 -12.98 26.42
N VAL A 77 -26.56 -12.15 25.77
CA VAL A 77 -26.70 -11.87 24.33
C VAL A 77 -26.71 -13.22 23.58
N PRO A 78 -27.80 -13.54 22.86
CA PRO A 78 -27.92 -14.85 22.23
C PRO A 78 -26.87 -15.02 21.14
N VAL A 79 -26.40 -16.25 20.97
CA VAL A 79 -25.53 -16.62 19.87
C VAL A 79 -26.30 -16.50 18.55
N VAL A 80 -25.68 -15.88 17.56
CA VAL A 80 -26.14 -15.79 16.17
C VAL A 80 -25.96 -17.16 15.50
N ASP A 81 -26.96 -17.60 14.74
CA ASP A 81 -26.85 -18.83 13.95
C ASP A 81 -25.66 -18.73 12.98
N ALA A 82 -24.85 -19.79 12.90
CA ALA A 82 -23.61 -19.81 12.13
C ALA A 82 -23.82 -19.51 10.63
N GLN A 83 -25.01 -19.78 10.09
CA GLN A 83 -25.40 -19.53 8.69
C GLN A 83 -26.12 -18.19 8.51
N THR A 84 -26.30 -17.39 9.57
CA THR A 84 -26.82 -16.03 9.46
C THR A 84 -25.94 -15.23 8.51
N VAL A 85 -26.54 -14.69 7.46
CA VAL A 85 -25.86 -13.89 6.44
C VAL A 85 -25.94 -12.42 6.81
N PHE A 86 -24.79 -11.77 6.88
CA PHE A 86 -24.65 -10.33 7.00
C PHE A 86 -24.30 -9.75 5.64
N THR A 87 -25.03 -8.71 5.25
CA THR A 87 -24.74 -7.96 4.01
C THR A 87 -23.89 -6.74 4.37
N LEU A 88 -22.73 -6.64 3.73
CA LEU A 88 -21.83 -5.51 3.86
C LEU A 88 -21.88 -4.69 2.58
N ARG A 89 -22.07 -3.38 2.72
CA ARG A 89 -22.00 -2.42 1.60
C ARG A 89 -20.78 -1.56 1.83
N GLY A 90 -19.95 -1.38 0.82
CA GLY A 90 -18.74 -0.62 1.00
C GLY A 90 -18.29 0.12 -0.24
N HIS A 91 -17.20 0.87 -0.04
CA HIS A 91 -16.64 1.75 -1.05
C HIS A 91 -15.15 1.47 -1.27
N GLY A 92 -14.69 1.60 -2.50
CA GLY A 92 -13.28 1.46 -2.87
C GLY A 92 -12.71 0.05 -2.78
N HIS A 93 -11.42 -0.06 -3.08
CA HIS A 93 -10.67 -1.30 -3.12
C HIS A 93 -9.20 -1.04 -2.77
N GLY A 94 -8.73 -1.67 -1.69
CA GLY A 94 -7.42 -1.39 -1.11
C GLY A 94 -7.51 -0.61 0.20
N HIS A 95 -6.35 -0.16 0.67
CA HIS A 95 -6.23 0.60 1.93
C HIS A 95 -6.61 2.08 1.79
N GLY A 96 -6.73 2.61 0.56
CA GLY A 96 -7.16 3.98 0.33
C GLY A 96 -6.16 5.07 0.72
N ARG A 97 -4.91 4.72 1.04
CA ARG A 97 -3.85 5.70 1.35
C ARG A 97 -3.16 6.13 0.05
N GLY A 98 -2.81 7.41 -0.02
CA GLY A 98 -2.18 8.02 -1.19
C GLY A 98 -3.06 7.95 -2.45
N MET A 99 -2.43 7.76 -3.61
CA MET A 99 -3.11 7.84 -4.91
C MET A 99 -4.08 6.68 -5.16
N GLY A 100 -5.31 7.01 -5.55
CA GLY A 100 -6.26 6.06 -6.13
C GLY A 100 -5.95 5.83 -7.60
N GLN A 101 -5.73 4.59 -8.04
CA GLN A 101 -5.44 4.30 -9.45
C GLN A 101 -6.63 4.64 -10.35
N TRP A 102 -7.85 4.23 -9.98
CA TRP A 102 -9.06 4.62 -10.71
C TRP A 102 -9.37 6.12 -10.59
N GLY A 103 -8.99 6.75 -9.47
CA GLY A 103 -9.04 8.19 -9.32
C GLY A 103 -8.13 8.92 -10.31
N ALA A 104 -6.85 8.51 -10.39
CA ALA A 104 -5.90 9.00 -11.40
C ALA A 104 -6.41 8.77 -12.83
N TYR A 105 -7.04 7.62 -13.11
CA TYR A 105 -7.69 7.35 -14.39
C TYR A 105 -8.80 8.36 -14.69
N GLY A 106 -9.72 8.57 -13.75
CA GLY A 106 -10.82 9.52 -13.89
C GLY A 106 -10.31 10.94 -14.10
N TYR A 107 -9.33 11.39 -13.30
CA TYR A 107 -8.71 12.69 -13.44
C TYR A 107 -8.04 12.89 -14.80
N ALA A 108 -7.25 11.91 -15.25
CA ALA A 108 -6.58 11.97 -16.55
C ALA A 108 -7.60 12.01 -17.71
N LYS A 109 -8.57 11.11 -17.68
CA LYS A 109 -9.48 10.89 -18.81
C LYS A 109 -10.66 11.86 -18.85
N ASP A 110 -11.34 12.03 -17.73
CA ASP A 110 -12.62 12.74 -17.65
C ASP A 110 -12.43 14.22 -17.28
N HIS A 111 -11.31 14.56 -16.63
CA HIS A 111 -10.98 15.93 -16.22
C HIS A 111 -9.77 16.53 -16.94
N GLY A 112 -9.03 15.75 -17.73
CA GLY A 112 -7.88 16.22 -18.50
C GLY A 112 -6.68 16.64 -17.64
N TRP A 113 -6.54 16.08 -16.45
CA TRP A 113 -5.42 16.40 -15.55
C TRP A 113 -4.11 15.79 -16.05
N SER A 114 -3.03 16.55 -15.88
CA SER A 114 -1.66 16.08 -16.02
C SER A 114 -1.24 15.18 -14.86
N ALA A 115 -0.22 14.35 -15.07
CA ALA A 115 0.39 13.53 -14.02
C ALA A 115 0.83 14.36 -12.81
N GLU A 116 1.38 15.56 -13.04
CA GLU A 116 1.81 16.47 -11.98
C GLU A 116 0.62 16.97 -11.14
N GLN A 117 -0.52 17.28 -11.77
CA GLN A 117 -1.75 17.64 -11.04
C GLN A 117 -2.28 16.48 -10.21
N ILE A 118 -2.27 15.26 -10.77
CA ILE A 118 -2.69 14.05 -10.07
C ILE A 118 -1.79 13.80 -8.85
N ILE A 119 -0.48 13.82 -9.02
CA ILE A 119 0.49 13.63 -7.93
C ILE A 119 0.32 14.68 -6.83
N ASN A 120 0.26 15.96 -7.20
CA ASN A 120 0.12 17.05 -6.22
C ASN A 120 -1.21 17.01 -5.47
N HIS A 121 -2.27 16.47 -6.08
CA HIS A 121 -3.56 16.29 -5.42
C HIS A 121 -3.49 15.24 -4.30
N TYR A 122 -2.86 14.09 -4.54
CA TYR A 122 -2.82 13.00 -3.56
C TYR A 122 -1.73 13.15 -2.51
N TYR A 123 -0.60 13.79 -2.84
CA TYR A 123 0.59 13.81 -2.00
C TYR A 123 0.86 15.22 -1.45
N GLY A 124 -0.13 15.84 -0.81
CA GLY A 124 0.01 17.17 -0.20
C GLY A 124 1.16 17.28 0.83
N GLY A 125 1.74 18.47 0.97
CA GLY A 125 2.88 18.70 1.86
C GLY A 125 4.21 18.13 1.36
N THR A 126 4.32 17.91 0.04
CA THR A 126 5.52 17.41 -0.65
C THR A 126 5.88 18.30 -1.84
N ALA A 127 7.00 18.03 -2.48
CA ALA A 127 7.40 18.62 -3.75
C ALA A 127 7.61 17.54 -4.81
N LEU A 128 7.25 17.85 -6.05
CA LEU A 128 7.63 17.04 -7.20
C LEU A 128 8.99 17.52 -7.73
N GLN A 129 9.99 16.63 -7.75
CA GLN A 129 11.36 16.96 -8.14
C GLN A 129 11.92 15.90 -9.09
N ARG A 130 12.94 16.26 -9.87
CA ARG A 130 13.73 15.30 -10.63
C ARG A 130 15.02 15.00 -9.87
N VAL A 131 15.21 13.74 -9.48
CA VAL A 131 16.34 13.24 -8.70
C VAL A 131 16.94 12.05 -9.43
N ASP A 132 18.27 11.93 -9.41
CA ASP A 132 18.92 10.68 -9.80
C ASP A 132 18.71 9.64 -8.69
N THR A 133 17.79 8.73 -8.94
CA THR A 133 17.44 7.64 -8.01
C THR A 133 18.40 6.46 -8.10
N GLY A 134 19.36 6.46 -9.03
CA GLY A 134 20.30 5.37 -9.23
C GLY A 134 19.63 4.03 -9.55
N GLY A 135 20.11 2.97 -8.91
CA GLY A 135 19.56 1.62 -9.01
C GLY A 135 18.77 1.20 -7.76
N VAL A 136 18.00 0.13 -7.92
CA VAL A 136 17.24 -0.53 -6.86
C VAL A 136 17.77 -1.94 -6.69
N SER A 137 17.86 -2.39 -5.44
CA SER A 137 18.14 -3.78 -5.10
C SER A 137 16.86 -4.47 -4.60
N VAL A 138 16.43 -5.51 -5.30
CA VAL A 138 15.15 -6.20 -5.08
C VAL A 138 15.41 -7.61 -4.59
N ARG A 139 14.96 -7.94 -3.37
CA ARG A 139 14.96 -9.33 -2.89
C ARG A 139 13.93 -10.14 -3.67
N LEU A 140 14.37 -11.25 -4.25
CA LEU A 140 13.52 -12.19 -4.98
C LEU A 140 13.03 -13.30 -4.02
N MET A 141 11.88 -13.09 -3.39
CA MET A 141 11.43 -13.90 -2.24
C MET A 141 11.14 -15.36 -2.63
N GLY A 142 10.69 -15.62 -3.87
CA GLY A 142 10.46 -16.99 -4.35
C GLY A 142 11.71 -17.88 -4.42
N LEU A 143 12.89 -17.26 -4.37
CA LEU A 143 14.20 -17.91 -4.43
C LEU A 143 14.89 -18.03 -3.06
N ASP A 144 14.23 -17.60 -1.99
CA ASP A 144 14.78 -17.67 -0.64
C ASP A 144 15.21 -19.09 -0.25
N GLY A 145 16.35 -19.17 0.44
CA GLY A 145 16.88 -20.43 0.99
C GLY A 145 17.51 -21.37 -0.05
N LYS A 146 17.73 -20.91 -1.29
CA LYS A 146 18.30 -21.70 -2.39
C LYS A 146 19.58 -21.06 -2.92
N ASP A 147 20.45 -21.88 -3.53
CA ASP A 147 21.51 -21.40 -4.41
C ASP A 147 20.86 -20.72 -5.64
N LEU A 148 21.44 -19.63 -6.13
CA LEU A 148 20.93 -18.89 -7.27
C LEU A 148 21.58 -19.40 -8.55
N SER A 149 20.80 -19.92 -9.50
CA SER A 149 21.30 -20.38 -10.80
C SER A 149 20.79 -19.48 -11.92
N VAL A 150 21.70 -18.94 -12.74
CA VAL A 150 21.45 -17.89 -13.72
C VAL A 150 22.06 -18.26 -15.06
N THR A 151 21.38 -17.95 -16.16
CA THR A 151 21.87 -18.09 -17.54
C THR A 151 21.61 -16.80 -18.32
N SER A 152 22.25 -16.65 -19.48
CA SER A 152 21.98 -15.56 -20.40
C SER A 152 22.15 -16.02 -21.85
N ASP A 153 21.39 -15.41 -22.76
CA ASP A 153 21.60 -15.57 -24.22
C ASP A 153 22.85 -14.83 -24.71
N GLY A 154 23.36 -13.88 -23.90
CA GLY A 154 24.60 -13.15 -24.15
C GLY A 154 25.73 -13.61 -23.21
N PRO A 155 26.98 -13.18 -23.46
CA PRO A 155 28.05 -13.38 -22.49
C PRO A 155 27.75 -12.60 -21.20
N MET A 156 28.25 -13.12 -20.08
CA MET A 156 28.08 -12.52 -18.75
C MET A 156 29.39 -12.63 -17.97
N THR A 157 29.49 -11.91 -16.86
CA THR A 157 30.67 -11.93 -15.98
C THR A 157 30.28 -12.15 -14.52
N VAL A 158 31.17 -12.79 -13.76
CA VAL A 158 31.07 -12.91 -12.29
C VAL A 158 32.40 -12.52 -11.68
N ASP A 159 32.46 -11.41 -10.96
CA ASP A 159 33.71 -10.89 -10.36
C ASP A 159 34.88 -10.87 -11.37
N GLY A 160 34.62 -10.34 -12.57
CA GLY A 160 35.57 -10.27 -13.69
C GLY A 160 35.81 -11.57 -14.48
N HIS A 161 35.29 -12.72 -14.04
CA HIS A 161 35.39 -13.97 -14.78
C HIS A 161 34.36 -14.01 -15.90
N GLU A 162 34.81 -14.18 -17.15
CA GLU A 162 33.93 -14.28 -18.31
C GLU A 162 33.21 -15.64 -18.36
N VAL A 163 31.92 -15.59 -18.66
CA VAL A 163 31.08 -16.77 -18.88
C VAL A 163 30.42 -16.62 -20.25
N PRO A 164 30.59 -17.61 -21.16
CA PRO A 164 30.05 -17.51 -22.50
C PRO A 164 28.51 -17.59 -22.51
N ALA A 165 27.93 -17.04 -23.57
CA ALA A 165 26.50 -17.14 -23.84
C ALA A 165 25.99 -18.60 -23.77
N GLY A 166 24.82 -18.79 -23.15
CA GLY A 166 24.17 -20.09 -22.98
C GLY A 166 24.75 -20.99 -21.89
N ALA A 167 25.88 -20.63 -21.26
CA ALA A 167 26.32 -21.27 -20.02
C ALA A 167 25.49 -20.74 -18.83
N ALA A 168 25.43 -21.53 -17.75
CA ALA A 168 24.79 -21.10 -16.51
C ALA A 168 25.80 -20.99 -15.37
N VAL A 169 25.52 -20.12 -14.42
CA VAL A 169 26.29 -19.87 -13.21
C VAL A 169 25.40 -20.20 -12.03
N THR A 170 25.90 -21.03 -11.11
CA THR A 170 25.26 -21.23 -9.80
C THR A 170 26.08 -20.57 -8.72
N LEU A 171 25.46 -19.65 -7.99
CA LEU A 171 26.03 -18.94 -6.83
C LEU A 171 25.53 -19.56 -5.53
N ARG A 172 26.45 -20.01 -4.69
CA ARG A 172 26.20 -20.37 -3.31
C ARG A 172 26.79 -19.30 -2.39
N PRO A 173 25.97 -18.54 -1.64
CA PRO A 173 26.48 -17.45 -0.82
C PRO A 173 27.35 -17.97 0.34
N THR A 174 28.40 -17.22 0.63
CA THR A 174 29.29 -17.41 1.79
C THR A 174 29.43 -16.08 2.55
N PRO A 175 29.94 -16.07 3.80
CA PRO A 175 30.12 -14.81 4.54
C PRO A 175 31.01 -13.76 3.87
N GLY A 176 31.87 -14.17 2.92
CA GLY A 176 32.78 -13.27 2.20
C GLY A 176 32.47 -13.09 0.72
N GLY A 177 31.33 -13.59 0.22
CA GLY A 177 30.95 -13.52 -1.19
C GLY A 177 30.16 -14.77 -1.62
N ALA A 178 30.64 -15.51 -2.63
CA ALA A 178 29.99 -16.74 -3.07
C ALA A 178 30.98 -17.79 -3.63
N ASP A 179 30.63 -19.06 -3.49
CA ASP A 179 31.19 -20.13 -4.31
C ASP A 179 30.41 -20.20 -5.62
N VAL A 180 31.13 -20.19 -6.73
CA VAL A 180 30.60 -20.15 -8.10
C VAL A 180 30.83 -21.50 -8.76
N THR A 181 29.84 -22.00 -9.48
CA THR A 181 29.99 -23.15 -10.39
C THR A 181 29.40 -22.80 -11.74
N VAL A 182 30.21 -22.90 -12.79
CA VAL A 182 29.76 -22.72 -14.18
C VAL A 182 29.32 -24.07 -14.75
N THR A 183 28.17 -24.14 -15.38
CA THR A 183 27.62 -25.35 -16.01
C THR A 183 27.35 -25.12 -17.50
N GLN A 184 27.28 -26.21 -18.27
CA GLN A 184 26.85 -26.20 -19.68
C GLN A 184 25.33 -25.95 -19.79
N GLY A 185 24.92 -24.71 -19.51
CA GLY A 185 23.52 -24.31 -19.39
C GLY A 185 22.87 -24.79 -18.09
N CYS A 186 21.60 -24.43 -17.91
CA CYS A 186 20.82 -24.79 -16.72
C CYS A 186 20.68 -26.31 -16.56
N GLY A 187 21.13 -26.84 -15.42
CA GLY A 187 21.12 -28.29 -15.14
C GLY A 187 22.14 -29.11 -15.95
N GLY A 188 23.05 -28.44 -16.67
CA GLY A 188 24.14 -29.07 -17.40
C GLY A 188 25.24 -29.62 -16.51
N ALA A 189 26.21 -30.31 -17.12
CA ALA A 189 27.38 -30.81 -16.39
C ALA A 189 28.20 -29.64 -15.80
N PRO A 190 28.74 -29.78 -14.57
CA PRO A 190 29.59 -28.78 -13.96
C PRO A 190 30.93 -28.68 -14.69
N GLY A 191 31.38 -27.45 -14.88
CA GLY A 191 32.69 -27.06 -15.37
C GLY A 191 33.50 -26.42 -14.25
N ASP A 192 33.99 -25.21 -14.49
CA ASP A 192 34.86 -24.50 -13.55
C ASP A 192 34.12 -24.07 -12.28
N SER A 193 34.85 -24.11 -11.15
CA SER A 193 34.41 -23.62 -9.86
C SER A 193 35.48 -22.72 -9.23
N PHE A 194 35.03 -21.61 -8.65
CA PHE A 194 35.90 -20.61 -8.03
C PHE A 194 35.13 -19.83 -6.96
N ALA A 195 35.83 -19.15 -6.07
CA ALA A 195 35.24 -18.26 -5.08
C ALA A 195 35.35 -16.81 -5.54
N VAL A 196 34.31 -16.02 -5.27
CA VAL A 196 34.25 -14.59 -5.62
C VAL A 196 33.95 -13.74 -4.38
N GLY A 197 34.49 -12.52 -4.37
CA GLY A 197 34.18 -11.54 -3.32
C GLY A 197 32.91 -10.76 -3.61
N ASP A 198 32.66 -10.46 -4.89
CA ASP A 198 31.43 -9.83 -5.37
C ASP A 198 30.50 -10.89 -5.98
N PRO A 199 29.43 -11.31 -5.26
CA PRO A 199 28.57 -12.40 -5.69
C PRO A 199 27.47 -11.93 -6.66
N ARG A 200 27.85 -11.18 -7.70
CA ARG A 200 26.95 -10.66 -8.74
C ARG A 200 27.32 -11.21 -10.11
N VAL A 201 26.30 -11.69 -10.81
CA VAL A 201 26.35 -12.00 -12.24
C VAL A 201 25.90 -10.75 -13.00
N THR A 202 26.71 -10.28 -13.94
CA THR A 202 26.43 -9.11 -14.76
C THR A 202 26.35 -9.51 -16.24
N PRO A 203 25.27 -9.19 -16.97
CA PRO A 203 25.19 -9.46 -18.40
C PRO A 203 26.04 -8.44 -19.18
N ALA A 204 26.78 -8.91 -20.18
CA ALA A 204 27.56 -8.00 -21.04
C ALA A 204 26.63 -7.16 -21.93
N GLY A 205 27.04 -5.91 -22.19
CA GLY A 205 26.38 -5.04 -23.16
C GLY A 205 24.93 -4.66 -22.84
N GLY A 206 24.52 -4.75 -21.57
CA GLY A 206 23.14 -4.49 -21.16
C GLY A 206 22.16 -5.60 -21.55
N GLY A 207 22.65 -6.83 -21.72
CA GLY A 207 21.82 -8.02 -21.87
C GLY A 207 20.95 -8.28 -20.63
N MET A 208 20.19 -9.37 -20.67
CA MET A 208 19.33 -9.81 -19.58
C MET A 208 19.84 -11.12 -18.98
N LEU A 209 19.47 -11.36 -17.74
CA LEU A 209 19.77 -12.59 -17.02
C LEU A 209 18.49 -13.35 -16.73
N GLN A 210 18.49 -14.65 -17.01
CA GLN A 210 17.38 -15.53 -16.70
C GLN A 210 17.74 -16.41 -15.51
N VAL A 211 16.88 -16.44 -14.49
CA VAL A 211 16.96 -17.46 -13.44
C VAL A 211 16.61 -18.81 -14.05
N CYS A 212 17.46 -19.82 -13.87
CA CYS A 212 17.23 -21.14 -14.44
C CYS A 212 15.86 -21.71 -14.01
N GLY A 213 14.96 -21.94 -14.99
CA GLY A 213 13.60 -22.40 -14.74
C GLY A 213 12.63 -21.33 -14.22
N GLY A 214 13.02 -20.05 -14.28
CA GLY A 214 12.23 -18.91 -13.81
C GLY A 214 12.28 -17.70 -14.75
N ASN A 215 12.05 -16.53 -14.16
CA ASN A 215 11.89 -15.27 -14.87
C ASN A 215 13.21 -14.70 -15.40
N THR A 216 13.08 -13.77 -16.33
CA THR A 216 14.18 -12.98 -16.90
C THR A 216 14.18 -11.59 -16.30
N TYR A 217 15.37 -11.06 -16.01
CA TYR A 217 15.58 -9.80 -15.31
C TYR A 217 16.60 -8.93 -16.06
N ARG A 218 16.40 -7.61 -15.98
CA ARG A 218 17.40 -6.60 -16.34
C ARG A 218 18.40 -6.42 -15.19
N GLY A 219 19.58 -5.89 -15.52
CA GLY A 219 20.64 -5.64 -14.55
C GLY A 219 21.31 -6.92 -14.06
N ASP A 220 21.86 -6.85 -12.87
CA ASP A 220 22.63 -7.94 -12.27
C ASP A 220 21.74 -8.84 -11.40
N LEU A 221 22.12 -10.10 -11.29
CA LEU A 221 21.55 -11.04 -10.33
C LEU A 221 22.64 -11.52 -9.38
N GLY A 222 22.39 -11.48 -8.09
CA GLY A 222 23.36 -11.87 -7.08
C GLY A 222 22.75 -12.51 -5.85
N VAL A 223 23.61 -12.87 -4.90
CA VAL A 223 23.21 -13.50 -3.64
C VAL A 223 23.71 -12.73 -2.43
N ALA A 224 22.98 -12.86 -1.32
CA ALA A 224 23.36 -12.34 -0.01
C ALA A 224 23.06 -13.38 1.08
N LEU A 225 23.59 -13.16 2.30
CA LEU A 225 23.22 -13.90 3.50
C LEU A 225 22.42 -13.03 4.46
N ASP A 226 21.38 -13.61 5.03
CA ASP A 226 20.53 -13.01 6.06
C ASP A 226 20.37 -13.99 7.21
N GLY A 227 21.07 -13.73 8.33
CA GLY A 227 21.17 -14.71 9.43
C GLY A 227 21.75 -16.07 9.00
N GLY A 228 22.57 -16.09 7.94
CA GLY A 228 23.12 -17.32 7.33
C GLY A 228 22.21 -17.99 6.31
N ALA A 229 20.99 -17.49 6.09
CA ALA A 229 20.09 -17.99 5.04
C ALA A 229 20.41 -17.34 3.69
N PRO A 230 20.48 -18.12 2.58
CA PRO A 230 20.63 -17.59 1.23
C PRO A 230 19.46 -16.69 0.81
N ARG A 231 19.80 -15.54 0.24
CA ARG A 231 18.87 -14.59 -0.39
C ARG A 231 19.31 -14.33 -1.82
N SER A 232 18.36 -14.22 -2.73
CA SER A 232 18.62 -13.79 -4.11
C SER A 232 18.20 -12.33 -4.27
N VAL A 233 19.02 -11.54 -4.98
CA VAL A 233 18.83 -10.11 -5.16
C VAL A 233 18.99 -9.76 -6.63
N ASN A 234 18.07 -8.97 -7.18
CA ASN A 234 18.25 -8.32 -8.47
C ASN A 234 18.70 -6.86 -8.25
N TYR A 235 19.83 -6.48 -8.86
CA TYR A 235 20.33 -5.11 -8.84
C TYR A 235 20.09 -4.49 -10.21
N VAL A 236 19.20 -3.51 -10.28
CA VAL A 236 18.66 -3.01 -11.54
C VAL A 236 18.55 -1.49 -11.51
N GLY A 237 18.71 -0.82 -12.66
CA GLY A 237 18.48 0.63 -12.73
C GLY A 237 17.02 0.97 -12.43
N MET A 238 16.74 2.09 -11.75
CA MET A 238 15.38 2.45 -11.34
C MET A 238 14.38 2.43 -12.51
N GLU A 239 14.75 2.99 -13.67
CA GLU A 239 13.85 3.03 -14.81
C GLU A 239 13.59 1.63 -15.40
N ASP A 240 14.60 0.75 -15.40
CA ASP A 240 14.45 -0.64 -15.85
C ASP A 240 13.60 -1.46 -14.87
N TYR A 241 13.75 -1.20 -13.56
CA TYR A 241 12.90 -1.79 -12.53
C TYR A 241 11.43 -1.43 -12.75
N LEU A 242 11.15 -0.14 -13.02
CA LEU A 242 9.79 0.33 -13.22
C LEU A 242 9.11 -0.23 -14.47
N ARG A 243 9.87 -0.64 -15.50
CA ARG A 243 9.30 -1.35 -16.65
C ARG A 243 8.67 -2.69 -16.25
N GLY A 244 9.25 -3.37 -15.27
CA GLY A 244 8.71 -4.61 -14.71
C GLY A 244 7.58 -4.39 -13.69
N VAL A 245 7.58 -3.27 -12.97
CA VAL A 245 6.57 -2.97 -11.95
C VAL A 245 5.29 -2.39 -12.54
N LEU A 246 5.39 -1.37 -13.39
CA LEU A 246 4.22 -0.62 -13.84
C LEU A 246 3.10 -1.47 -14.46
N PRO A 247 3.37 -2.41 -15.38
CA PRO A 247 2.31 -3.21 -16.00
C PRO A 247 1.63 -4.20 -15.04
N GLU A 248 2.29 -4.55 -13.93
CA GLU A 248 1.71 -5.39 -12.86
C GLU A 248 0.78 -4.57 -11.94
N GLU A 249 1.07 -3.28 -11.78
CA GLU A 249 0.31 -2.39 -10.89
C GLU A 249 -0.86 -1.69 -11.58
N ILE A 250 -0.71 -1.28 -12.85
CA ILE A 250 -1.71 -0.51 -13.59
C ILE A 250 -1.89 -1.04 -15.02
N SER A 251 -3.13 -1.00 -15.51
CA SER A 251 -3.43 -1.49 -16.85
C SER A 251 -2.83 -0.60 -17.94
N ALA A 252 -1.85 -1.10 -18.68
CA ALA A 252 -1.23 -0.42 -19.82
C ALA A 252 -2.26 0.07 -20.88
N GLY A 253 -3.37 -0.65 -21.05
CA GLY A 253 -4.46 -0.28 -21.96
C GLY A 253 -5.24 0.98 -21.57
N TRP A 254 -4.93 1.60 -20.42
CA TRP A 254 -5.47 2.91 -20.05
C TRP A 254 -4.92 4.04 -20.93
N ALA A 255 -3.69 3.89 -21.45
CA ALA A 255 -3.15 4.84 -22.43
C ALA A 255 -4.07 5.00 -23.64
N ASP A 256 -4.54 3.88 -24.19
CA ASP A 256 -5.42 3.86 -25.38
C ASP A 256 -6.83 4.41 -25.10
N LYS A 257 -7.17 4.63 -23.83
CA LYS A 257 -8.46 5.19 -23.38
C LYS A 257 -8.39 6.67 -23.02
N GLY A 258 -7.28 7.33 -23.34
CA GLY A 258 -7.05 8.74 -23.01
C GLY A 258 -6.58 8.97 -21.57
N ALA A 259 -6.15 7.93 -20.85
CA ALA A 259 -5.66 8.02 -19.48
C ALA A 259 -4.14 7.80 -19.37
N GLY A 260 -3.37 8.25 -20.38
CA GLY A 260 -1.90 8.15 -20.36
C GLY A 260 -1.25 8.89 -19.19
N GLU A 261 -1.83 10.02 -18.77
CA GLU A 261 -1.38 10.77 -17.59
C GLU A 261 -1.51 9.99 -16.28
N ALA A 262 -2.46 9.05 -16.19
CA ALA A 262 -2.56 8.13 -15.04
C ALA A 262 -1.39 7.16 -14.99
N LEU A 263 -0.89 6.67 -16.14
CA LEU A 263 0.30 5.83 -16.20
C LEU A 263 1.55 6.63 -15.81
N ARG A 264 1.66 7.89 -16.26
CA ARG A 264 2.76 8.79 -15.88
C ARG A 264 2.74 9.09 -14.37
N ALA A 265 1.57 9.35 -13.80
CA ALA A 265 1.41 9.51 -12.34
C ALA A 265 1.79 8.22 -11.60
N GLN A 266 1.36 7.04 -12.08
CA GLN A 266 1.76 5.75 -11.52
C GLN A 266 3.28 5.54 -11.57
N ALA A 267 3.96 5.91 -12.66
CA ALA A 267 5.42 5.84 -12.74
C ALA A 267 6.10 6.71 -11.67
N ILE A 268 5.64 7.95 -11.47
CA ILE A 268 6.19 8.86 -10.46
C ILE A 268 5.97 8.29 -9.05
N ALA A 269 4.76 7.82 -8.74
CA ALA A 269 4.45 7.24 -7.44
C ALA A 269 5.24 5.93 -7.20
N ALA A 270 5.29 5.04 -8.19
CA ALA A 270 6.05 3.79 -8.05
C ALA A 270 7.55 4.07 -7.84
N ARG A 271 8.13 5.03 -8.57
CA ARG A 271 9.52 5.46 -8.43
C ARG A 271 9.83 6.01 -7.05
N SER A 272 8.96 6.90 -6.56
CA SER A 272 9.14 7.55 -5.25
C SER A 272 9.05 6.55 -4.12
N TYR A 273 8.09 5.63 -4.22
CA TYR A 273 7.95 4.51 -3.29
C TYR A 273 9.23 3.68 -3.25
N ALA A 274 9.67 3.13 -4.38
CA ALA A 274 10.86 2.30 -4.45
C ALA A 274 12.11 3.04 -3.94
N ALA A 275 12.29 4.31 -4.32
CA ALA A 275 13.43 5.14 -3.89
C ALA A 275 13.44 5.45 -2.38
N ALA A 276 12.29 5.43 -1.71
CA ALA A 276 12.17 5.70 -0.28
C ALA A 276 12.26 4.44 0.59
N GLU A 277 12.21 3.24 -0.02
CA GLU A 277 12.33 1.99 0.73
C GLU A 277 13.77 1.72 1.16
N ASP A 278 13.90 1.09 2.34
CA ASP A 278 15.17 0.58 2.87
C ASP A 278 14.86 -0.60 3.80
N ARG A 279 14.41 -1.71 3.21
CA ARG A 279 13.83 -2.83 3.98
C ARG A 279 14.84 -3.78 4.58
N TYR A 280 15.96 -3.99 3.89
CA TYR A 280 16.96 -4.97 4.27
C TYR A 280 18.35 -4.38 4.06
N GLY A 281 19.30 -4.71 4.95
CA GLY A 281 20.70 -4.29 4.78
C GLY A 281 21.40 -4.81 3.50
N TYR A 282 20.75 -5.72 2.76
CA TYR A 282 21.23 -6.29 1.49
C TYR A 282 20.31 -6.01 0.29
N ALA A 283 19.13 -5.44 0.52
CA ALA A 283 18.14 -5.17 -0.52
C ALA A 283 17.21 -4.04 -0.08
N GLN A 284 16.98 -3.10 -0.99
CA GLN A 284 16.13 -1.95 -0.77
C GLN A 284 14.65 -2.34 -0.62
N THR A 285 14.19 -3.29 -1.46
CA THR A 285 12.79 -3.71 -1.54
C THR A 285 12.62 -5.23 -1.78
N CYS A 286 11.39 -5.68 -2.03
CA CYS A 286 11.02 -7.07 -2.35
C CYS A 286 10.07 -7.17 -3.55
N ASP A 287 9.92 -8.35 -4.13
CA ASP A 287 9.19 -8.63 -5.38
C ASP A 287 7.70 -9.02 -5.19
N THR A 288 7.11 -8.71 -4.03
CA THR A 288 5.75 -9.14 -3.67
C THR A 288 4.83 -7.97 -3.38
N GLN A 289 3.52 -8.25 -3.22
CA GLN A 289 2.50 -7.25 -2.82
C GLN A 289 2.78 -6.58 -1.47
N ALA A 290 3.71 -7.11 -0.64
CA ALA A 290 4.15 -6.42 0.57
C ALA A 290 5.03 -5.19 0.26
N CYS A 291 5.54 -5.11 -0.97
CA CYS A 291 6.37 -4.07 -1.55
C CYS A 291 5.70 -3.60 -2.86
N GLN A 292 6.27 -3.93 -4.01
CA GLN A 292 5.65 -3.81 -5.34
C GLN A 292 5.81 -5.14 -6.08
N VAL A 293 4.79 -5.55 -6.83
CA VAL A 293 4.91 -6.77 -7.62
C VAL A 293 5.95 -6.54 -8.72
N TYR A 294 6.97 -7.39 -8.76
CA TYR A 294 8.07 -7.29 -9.72
C TYR A 294 8.39 -8.66 -10.32
N GLY A 295 7.90 -8.89 -11.54
CA GLY A 295 8.09 -10.15 -12.26
C GLY A 295 9.34 -10.24 -13.14
N GLY A 296 10.15 -9.17 -13.20
CA GLY A 296 11.19 -9.00 -14.21
C GLY A 296 10.61 -8.52 -15.53
N THR A 297 11.06 -9.07 -16.66
CA THR A 297 10.80 -8.48 -18.00
C THR A 297 9.57 -9.05 -18.71
N ALA A 298 8.84 -9.99 -18.11
CA ALA A 298 7.81 -10.77 -18.80
C ALA A 298 6.57 -9.93 -19.18
N GLU A 299 6.19 -8.99 -18.32
CA GLU A 299 4.98 -8.17 -18.47
C GLU A 299 5.28 -6.75 -18.99
N GLU A 300 6.53 -6.43 -19.36
CA GLU A 300 6.89 -5.12 -19.91
C GLU A 300 5.99 -4.74 -21.11
N ASP A 301 5.41 -3.54 -21.07
CA ASP A 301 4.52 -3.04 -22.11
C ASP A 301 5.01 -1.68 -22.64
N PRO A 302 5.09 -1.49 -23.98
CA PRO A 302 5.56 -0.24 -24.57
C PRO A 302 4.82 1.02 -24.09
N ARG A 303 3.54 0.90 -23.69
CA ARG A 303 2.73 2.02 -23.21
C ARG A 303 3.14 2.45 -21.80
N THR A 304 3.41 1.49 -20.92
CA THR A 304 3.95 1.78 -19.58
C THR A 304 5.41 2.19 -19.66
N ASP A 305 6.21 1.58 -20.53
CA ASP A 305 7.60 1.97 -20.77
C ASP A 305 7.74 3.42 -21.21
N ALA A 306 6.83 3.89 -22.08
CA ALA A 306 6.76 5.29 -22.47
C ALA A 306 6.47 6.20 -21.27
N ALA A 307 5.52 5.84 -20.41
CA ALA A 307 5.22 6.59 -19.19
C ALA A 307 6.40 6.63 -18.20
N VAL A 308 7.13 5.52 -18.06
CA VAL A 308 8.37 5.46 -17.27
C VAL A 308 9.40 6.43 -17.85
N ALA A 309 9.68 6.34 -19.16
CA ALA A 309 10.66 7.19 -19.84
C ALA A 309 10.31 8.68 -19.78
N ASP A 310 9.04 9.04 -20.01
CA ASP A 310 8.56 10.43 -19.99
C ASP A 310 8.63 11.07 -18.60
N THR A 311 8.68 10.24 -17.55
CA THR A 311 8.76 10.68 -16.15
C THR A 311 10.09 10.35 -15.51
N ALA A 312 11.13 10.02 -16.30
CA ALA A 312 12.41 9.56 -15.78
C ALA A 312 12.98 10.53 -14.72
N GLY A 313 13.37 9.96 -13.59
CA GLY A 313 13.88 10.65 -12.40
C GLY A 313 12.85 11.50 -11.64
N MET A 314 11.59 11.63 -12.08
CA MET A 314 10.59 12.40 -11.35
C MET A 314 10.10 11.62 -10.13
N VAL A 315 10.23 12.24 -8.96
CA VAL A 315 9.87 11.69 -7.64
C VAL A 315 9.20 12.74 -6.76
N VAL A 316 8.37 12.25 -5.85
CA VAL A 316 7.75 13.03 -4.76
C VAL A 316 8.73 13.06 -3.59
N THR A 317 9.02 14.25 -3.07
CA THR A 317 10.01 14.46 -2.01
C THR A 317 9.48 15.28 -0.83
N ARG A 318 10.02 15.03 0.36
CA ARG A 318 9.83 15.85 1.56
C ARG A 318 11.21 16.17 2.13
N GLY A 319 11.54 17.46 2.25
CA GLY A 319 12.89 17.89 2.63
C GLY A 319 13.97 17.46 1.61
N GLY A 320 13.61 17.31 0.33
CA GLY A 320 14.52 16.87 -0.73
C GLY A 320 14.81 15.37 -0.79
N GLN A 321 14.25 14.57 0.12
CA GLN A 321 14.35 13.11 0.11
C GLN A 321 13.07 12.49 -0.49
N PRO A 322 13.18 11.44 -1.34
CA PRO A 322 12.02 10.68 -1.79
C PRO A 322 11.16 10.21 -0.62
N VAL A 323 9.84 10.19 -0.81
CA VAL A 323 8.89 9.67 0.18
C VAL A 323 8.14 8.45 -0.35
N ALA A 324 7.78 7.55 0.56
CA ALA A 324 6.99 6.37 0.26
C ALA A 324 5.57 6.76 -0.16
N THR A 325 5.34 6.91 -1.46
CA THR A 325 4.04 7.26 -2.02
C THR A 325 3.19 6.00 -2.21
N GLU A 326 2.45 5.64 -1.17
CA GLU A 326 1.46 4.57 -1.25
C GLU A 326 0.39 4.85 -2.30
N PHE A 327 -0.20 3.80 -2.86
CA PHE A 327 -1.31 3.89 -3.80
C PHE A 327 -2.21 2.66 -3.66
N SER A 328 -3.47 2.78 -4.06
CA SER A 328 -4.45 1.69 -4.01
C SER A 328 -5.36 1.70 -5.22
N ALA A 329 -6.01 0.56 -5.52
CA ALA A 329 -6.83 0.44 -6.72
C ALA A 329 -7.96 1.48 -6.78
N SER A 330 -8.71 1.65 -5.69
CA SER A 330 -9.83 2.59 -5.63
C SER A 330 -9.98 3.17 -4.22
N THR A 331 -10.15 4.48 -4.13
CA THR A 331 -10.30 5.22 -2.87
C THR A 331 -11.72 5.19 -2.34
N GLY A 332 -12.72 4.87 -3.18
CA GLY A 332 -14.13 4.97 -2.81
C GLY A 332 -14.62 6.41 -2.72
N GLY A 333 -13.88 7.36 -3.31
CA GLY A 333 -14.21 8.79 -3.32
C GLY A 333 -13.47 9.63 -2.28
N TRP A 334 -12.73 9.01 -1.35
CA TRP A 334 -11.92 9.71 -0.34
C TRP A 334 -10.68 8.89 0.03
N THR A 335 -9.53 9.55 0.12
CA THR A 335 -8.33 8.90 0.67
C THR A 335 -8.43 8.77 2.19
N ALA A 336 -7.77 7.75 2.74
CA ALA A 336 -7.80 7.41 4.15
C ALA A 336 -7.04 8.39 5.05
N GLY A 337 -6.17 9.23 4.48
CA GLY A 337 -5.22 10.08 5.21
C GLY A 337 -4.02 9.29 5.78
N GLY A 338 -3.30 9.91 6.72
CA GLY A 338 -2.10 9.38 7.38
C GLY A 338 -0.84 10.19 7.03
N ASP A 339 0.12 9.56 6.34
CA ASP A 339 1.38 10.19 5.93
C ASP A 339 1.18 11.36 4.96
N PHE A 340 0.06 11.34 4.24
CA PHE A 340 -0.41 12.43 3.38
C PHE A 340 -1.80 12.88 3.86
N PRO A 341 -2.14 14.17 3.69
CA PRO A 341 -3.47 14.67 4.00
C PRO A 341 -4.57 13.85 3.30
N ALA A 342 -5.68 13.64 3.99
CA ALA A 342 -6.85 13.07 3.36
C ALA A 342 -7.44 14.05 2.33
N VAL A 343 -7.80 13.56 1.16
CA VAL A 343 -8.39 14.34 0.07
C VAL A 343 -9.61 13.64 -0.51
N GLU A 344 -10.58 14.43 -0.93
CA GLU A 344 -11.69 13.95 -1.76
C GLU A 344 -11.18 13.56 -3.14
N ASP A 345 -11.55 12.37 -3.60
CA ASP A 345 -11.12 11.79 -4.87
C ASP A 345 -12.33 11.65 -5.82
N VAL A 346 -12.69 12.76 -6.45
CA VAL A 346 -13.83 12.79 -7.38
C VAL A 346 -13.57 11.96 -8.65
N GLY A 347 -12.30 11.73 -9.00
CA GLY A 347 -11.92 10.89 -10.13
C GLY A 347 -12.30 9.42 -9.92
N ASP A 348 -12.38 8.96 -8.68
CA ASP A 348 -12.70 7.56 -8.36
C ASP A 348 -14.11 7.15 -8.77
N ALA A 349 -14.98 8.10 -9.13
CA ALA A 349 -16.28 7.82 -9.77
C ALA A 349 -16.15 6.99 -11.07
N ALA A 350 -14.97 6.99 -11.71
CA ALA A 350 -14.68 6.12 -12.86
C ALA A 350 -14.44 4.63 -12.47
N SER A 351 -14.26 4.33 -11.18
CA SER A 351 -13.94 3.00 -10.69
C SER A 351 -15.12 2.04 -10.81
N PRO A 352 -14.96 0.85 -11.43
CA PRO A 352 -16.00 -0.18 -11.42
C PRO A 352 -16.16 -0.85 -10.05
N VAL A 353 -15.28 -0.52 -9.11
CA VAL A 353 -15.30 -1.00 -7.72
C VAL A 353 -15.41 0.16 -6.73
N HIS A 354 -15.89 1.32 -7.19
CA HIS A 354 -16.20 2.47 -6.34
C HIS A 354 -17.15 2.07 -5.21
N ASP A 355 -18.20 1.33 -5.56
CA ASP A 355 -19.14 0.70 -4.63
C ASP A 355 -19.07 -0.81 -4.75
N TRP A 356 -19.30 -1.51 -3.65
CA TRP A 356 -19.41 -2.96 -3.63
C TRP A 356 -20.40 -3.46 -2.58
N THR A 357 -20.85 -4.69 -2.77
CA THR A 357 -21.67 -5.41 -1.80
C THR A 357 -21.13 -6.83 -1.68
N GLU A 358 -20.86 -7.26 -0.46
CA GLU A 358 -20.38 -8.61 -0.15
C GLU A 358 -21.21 -9.18 1.00
N THR A 359 -21.19 -10.50 1.15
CA THR A 359 -21.89 -11.18 2.25
C THR A 359 -20.95 -12.07 3.02
N VAL A 360 -21.07 -12.06 4.35
CA VAL A 360 -20.34 -12.96 5.26
C VAL A 360 -21.31 -13.69 6.16
N THR A 361 -20.97 -14.90 6.59
CA THR A 361 -21.75 -15.65 7.57
C THR A 361 -21.22 -15.45 8.99
N GLY A 362 -22.06 -15.70 9.99
CA GLY A 362 -21.63 -15.74 11.39
C GLY A 362 -20.45 -16.69 11.63
N GLN A 363 -20.38 -17.81 10.91
CA GLN A 363 -19.24 -18.73 10.96
C GLN A 363 -17.95 -18.09 10.42
N GLN A 364 -18.01 -17.41 9.27
CA GLN A 364 -16.82 -16.76 8.69
C GLN A 364 -16.25 -15.70 9.62
N VAL A 365 -17.11 -14.92 10.28
CA VAL A 365 -16.69 -13.93 11.29
C VAL A 365 -16.08 -14.63 12.52
N SER A 366 -16.72 -15.71 13.00
CA SER A 366 -16.20 -16.49 14.13
C SER A 366 -14.81 -17.07 13.85
N ASP A 367 -14.61 -17.63 12.66
CA ASP A 367 -13.34 -18.24 12.23
C ASP A 367 -12.24 -17.20 12.04
N ALA A 368 -12.56 -16.06 11.42
CA ALA A 368 -11.60 -14.99 11.14
C ALA A 368 -10.99 -14.41 12.43
N PHE A 369 -11.76 -14.32 13.51
CA PHE A 369 -11.34 -13.67 14.76
C PHE A 369 -11.17 -14.63 15.95
N GLY A 370 -11.49 -15.91 15.76
CA GLY A 370 -11.37 -16.97 16.76
C GLY A 370 -12.12 -16.66 18.05
N VAL A 371 -13.36 -16.15 17.93
CA VAL A 371 -14.19 -15.69 19.07
C VAL A 371 -15.16 -16.75 19.62
N GLY A 372 -15.16 -17.95 19.03
CA GLY A 372 -16.22 -18.93 19.22
C GLY A 372 -17.51 -18.50 18.51
N PRO A 373 -18.66 -19.16 18.77
CA PRO A 373 -19.92 -18.79 18.14
C PRO A 373 -20.25 -17.29 18.29
N LEU A 374 -20.43 -16.61 17.17
CA LEU A 374 -20.70 -15.17 17.12
C LEU A 374 -21.94 -14.80 17.94
N LYS A 375 -21.86 -13.72 18.71
CA LYS A 375 -23.01 -13.07 19.38
C LYS A 375 -23.31 -11.72 18.77
N GLU A 376 -22.28 -10.94 18.48
CA GLU A 376 -22.42 -9.58 17.96
C GLU A 376 -21.16 -9.19 17.17
N MET A 377 -21.33 -8.40 16.11
CA MET A 377 -20.24 -7.61 15.53
C MET A 377 -20.77 -6.20 15.31
N THR A 378 -20.03 -5.16 15.72
CA THR A 378 -20.52 -3.77 15.68
C THR A 378 -19.37 -2.83 15.35
N VAL A 379 -19.54 -1.98 14.34
CA VAL A 379 -18.59 -0.91 14.04
C VAL A 379 -18.63 0.14 15.15
N THR A 380 -17.51 0.34 15.84
CA THR A 380 -17.43 1.21 17.03
C THR A 380 -16.88 2.58 16.72
N ALA A 381 -15.97 2.69 15.74
CA ALA A 381 -15.38 3.97 15.33
C ALA A 381 -15.14 4.04 13.82
N ARG A 382 -15.24 5.26 13.26
CA ARG A 382 -14.92 5.55 11.86
C ARG A 382 -14.06 6.79 11.71
N ASN A 383 -13.43 6.95 10.55
CA ASN A 383 -12.49 8.04 10.32
C ASN A 383 -13.13 9.41 9.97
N GLY A 384 -14.46 9.45 9.75
CA GLY A 384 -15.20 10.68 9.47
C GLY A 384 -15.11 11.20 8.04
N LEU A 385 -14.54 10.42 7.11
CA LEU A 385 -14.27 10.87 5.74
C LEU A 385 -15.23 10.24 4.73
N GLY A 386 -16.06 11.06 4.09
CA GLY A 386 -17.01 10.63 3.06
C GLY A 386 -18.32 10.02 3.60
N ALA A 387 -19.03 9.31 2.72
CA ALA A 387 -20.28 8.63 3.04
C ALA A 387 -20.18 7.67 4.25
N ASP A 388 -21.29 7.52 4.97
CA ASP A 388 -21.44 6.63 6.13
C ASP A 388 -20.47 6.90 7.30
N GLY A 389 -19.85 8.08 7.32
CA GLY A 389 -18.80 8.42 8.30
C GLY A 389 -17.44 7.82 7.98
N GLY A 390 -17.27 7.24 6.78
CA GLY A 390 -15.99 6.79 6.25
C GLY A 390 -15.52 5.40 6.68
N ARG A 391 -14.21 5.18 6.57
CA ARG A 391 -13.53 3.91 6.84
C ARG A 391 -13.68 3.49 8.30
N VAL A 392 -13.82 2.19 8.52
CA VAL A 392 -13.86 1.58 9.85
C VAL A 392 -12.49 1.76 10.51
N VAL A 393 -12.46 2.42 11.67
CA VAL A 393 -11.26 2.53 12.51
C VAL A 393 -11.22 1.38 13.50
N SER A 394 -12.35 1.07 14.14
CA SER A 394 -12.49 -0.07 15.06
C SER A 394 -13.85 -0.73 14.92
N MET A 395 -13.88 -2.05 15.11
CA MET A 395 -15.06 -2.87 15.18
C MET A 395 -14.93 -3.85 16.35
N ARG A 396 -15.98 -3.95 17.15
CA ARG A 396 -16.06 -4.95 18.22
C ARG A 396 -16.67 -6.23 17.67
N VAL A 397 -16.05 -7.37 17.98
CA VAL A 397 -16.60 -8.70 17.69
C VAL A 397 -16.72 -9.47 19.00
N VAL A 398 -17.95 -9.83 19.35
CA VAL A 398 -18.29 -10.58 20.56
C VAL A 398 -18.68 -11.99 20.14
N GLY A 399 -17.94 -12.99 20.60
CA GLY A 399 -18.34 -14.39 20.49
C GLY A 399 -18.59 -15.01 21.85
N ALA A 400 -18.92 -16.30 21.87
CA ALA A 400 -19.17 -17.02 23.11
C ALA A 400 -17.92 -17.15 24.00
N ASP A 401 -16.74 -17.20 23.40
CA ASP A 401 -15.48 -17.48 24.11
C ASP A 401 -14.77 -16.20 24.55
N LYS A 402 -14.78 -15.17 23.69
CA LYS A 402 -14.10 -13.89 23.94
C LYS A 402 -14.71 -12.73 23.15
N THR A 403 -14.35 -11.52 23.56
CA THR A 403 -14.57 -10.30 22.79
C THR A 403 -13.23 -9.81 22.27
N VAL A 404 -13.22 -9.32 21.02
CA VAL A 404 -12.07 -8.64 20.43
C VAL A 404 -12.49 -7.28 19.88
N GLU A 405 -11.59 -6.30 19.95
CA GLU A 405 -11.66 -5.08 19.14
C GLU A 405 -10.66 -5.26 18.00
N VAL A 406 -11.11 -5.07 16.77
CA VAL A 406 -10.32 -5.25 15.55
C VAL A 406 -10.39 -3.99 14.70
N SER A 407 -9.27 -3.64 14.07
CA SER A 407 -9.17 -2.52 13.15
C SER A 407 -9.86 -2.80 11.81
N GLY A 408 -10.24 -1.76 11.07
CA GLY A 408 -10.78 -1.90 9.72
C GLY A 408 -9.91 -2.77 8.78
N PRO A 409 -8.58 -2.57 8.72
CA PRO A 409 -7.69 -3.40 7.93
C PRO A 409 -7.66 -4.89 8.33
N GLU A 410 -7.76 -5.19 9.64
CA GLU A 410 -7.88 -6.57 10.13
C GLU A 410 -9.19 -7.19 9.69
N VAL A 411 -10.30 -6.43 9.73
CA VAL A 411 -11.59 -6.90 9.24
C VAL A 411 -11.58 -7.14 7.73
N ARG A 412 -11.04 -6.20 6.97
CA ARG A 412 -10.88 -6.32 5.52
C ARG A 412 -10.12 -7.60 5.17
N THR A 413 -8.98 -7.83 5.82
CA THR A 413 -8.12 -8.99 5.52
C THR A 413 -8.76 -10.29 6.01
N GLY A 414 -9.25 -10.32 7.25
CA GLY A 414 -9.84 -11.52 7.86
C GLY A 414 -11.10 -12.01 7.16
N LEU A 415 -11.89 -11.09 6.59
CA LEU A 415 -13.13 -11.41 5.87
C LEU A 415 -13.00 -11.37 4.34
N GLY A 416 -11.83 -11.02 3.81
CA GLY A 416 -11.60 -10.93 2.36
C GLY A 416 -12.39 -9.81 1.67
N LEU A 417 -12.62 -8.69 2.34
CA LEU A 417 -13.35 -7.53 1.80
C LEU A 417 -12.46 -6.71 0.86
N LYS A 418 -13.10 -5.93 -0.03
CA LYS A 418 -12.36 -5.04 -0.96
C LYS A 418 -11.65 -3.91 -0.22
N SER A 419 -12.28 -3.33 0.79
CA SER A 419 -11.75 -2.23 1.59
C SER A 419 -12.22 -2.33 3.05
N ASP A 420 -11.69 -1.46 3.90
CA ASP A 420 -12.17 -1.20 5.26
C ASP A 420 -13.26 -0.11 5.32
N TRP A 421 -13.74 0.37 4.17
CA TRP A 421 -14.87 1.29 4.09
C TRP A 421 -16.15 0.51 3.82
N PHE A 422 -16.87 0.17 4.88
CA PHE A 422 -18.15 -0.53 4.77
C PHE A 422 -19.12 -0.21 5.90
N THR A 423 -20.39 -0.52 5.64
CA THR A 423 -21.48 -0.62 6.60
C THR A 423 -21.99 -2.05 6.66
N ILE A 424 -22.64 -2.40 7.77
CA ILE A 424 -23.32 -3.69 7.95
C ILE A 424 -24.82 -3.40 7.95
N ASP A 425 -25.57 -4.02 7.04
CA ASP A 425 -27.02 -3.79 6.91
C ASP A 425 -27.71 -4.04 8.26
N GLY A 426 -28.53 -3.08 8.70
CA GLY A 426 -29.26 -3.14 9.98
C GLY A 426 -28.51 -2.59 11.18
N GLN A 427 -27.27 -2.12 11.02
CA GLN A 427 -26.55 -1.39 12.08
C GLN A 427 -26.82 0.11 12.04
N GLY A 428 -26.93 0.71 13.22
CA GLY A 428 -26.93 2.16 13.37
C GLY A 428 -25.56 2.78 13.07
N PRO A 429 -25.45 4.12 13.09
CA PRO A 429 -24.17 4.78 12.93
C PRO A 429 -23.18 4.35 14.01
N ALA A 430 -21.88 4.36 13.67
CA ALA A 430 -20.82 4.11 14.64
C ALA A 430 -20.87 5.13 15.78
N ALA A 431 -20.49 4.72 16.98
CA ALA A 431 -20.58 5.55 18.18
C ALA A 431 -19.58 6.72 18.18
N SER A 432 -18.43 6.57 17.51
CA SER A 432 -17.34 7.55 17.53
C SER A 432 -16.79 7.86 16.13
N ILE A 433 -16.34 9.11 15.97
CA ILE A 433 -15.52 9.54 14.83
C ILE A 433 -14.10 9.83 15.34
N ILE A 434 -13.11 9.19 14.72
CA ILE A 434 -11.69 9.32 15.01
C ILE A 434 -10.99 9.72 13.70
N PRO A 435 -10.86 11.03 13.42
CA PRO A 435 -10.18 11.51 12.23
C PRO A 435 -8.76 10.93 12.11
N PRO A 436 -8.27 10.66 10.89
CA PRO A 436 -6.88 10.23 10.74
C PRO A 436 -5.97 11.35 11.25
N GLU A 437 -4.89 10.98 11.94
CA GLU A 437 -3.88 11.96 12.33
C GLU A 437 -3.30 12.58 11.06
N SER A 438 -3.59 13.86 10.82
CA SER A 438 -2.87 14.61 9.79
C SER A 438 -1.45 14.77 10.29
N SER A 439 -0.46 14.56 9.42
CA SER A 439 0.97 14.79 9.69
C SER A 439 1.34 16.28 9.91
N GLY A 440 0.42 17.08 10.45
CA GLY A 440 0.64 18.45 10.92
C GLY A 440 0.74 19.52 9.83
N LEU A 441 0.63 19.15 8.55
CA LEU A 441 0.78 20.07 7.43
C LEU A 441 -0.57 20.28 6.76
N VAL A 442 -1.32 21.25 7.29
CA VAL A 442 -2.49 21.82 6.59
C VAL A 442 -1.95 22.56 5.35
N PRO A 443 -2.40 22.24 4.13
CA PRO A 443 -2.11 23.09 2.98
C PRO A 443 -2.74 24.47 3.23
N ASP A 444 -1.99 25.54 2.98
CA ASP A 444 -2.57 26.88 2.93
C ASP A 444 -3.73 26.86 1.93
N SER A 445 -4.93 27.20 2.41
CA SER A 445 -6.18 27.29 1.66
C SER A 445 -6.19 28.39 0.59
N SER A 446 -5.03 28.92 0.18
CA SER A 446 -4.93 29.81 -0.96
C SER A 446 -4.90 28.99 -2.26
N GLY A 447 -6.08 28.79 -2.85
CA GLY A 447 -6.29 28.19 -4.16
C GLY A 447 -5.70 29.03 -5.31
N VAL A 448 -4.39 29.26 -5.30
CA VAL A 448 -3.64 29.89 -6.38
C VAL A 448 -2.66 28.87 -6.92
N LEU A 449 -3.02 28.29 -8.07
CA LEU A 449 -2.12 27.49 -8.89
C LEU A 449 -0.85 28.32 -9.17
N PRO A 450 0.37 27.78 -8.95
CA PRO A 450 1.56 28.41 -9.50
C PRO A 450 1.46 28.41 -11.03
N PRO A 451 1.89 29.48 -11.72
CA PRO A 451 1.80 29.55 -13.17
C PRO A 451 2.68 28.47 -13.81
N ALA A 452 2.21 27.94 -14.94
CA ALA A 452 2.88 26.94 -15.74
C ALA A 452 4.33 27.37 -16.05
N VAL A 453 5.29 26.49 -15.75
CA VAL A 453 6.68 26.65 -16.18
C VAL A 453 6.73 26.40 -17.69
N THR A 454 6.68 27.46 -18.48
CA THR A 454 7.11 27.42 -19.88
C THR A 454 8.63 27.49 -19.92
N GLY A 455 9.26 26.46 -20.50
CA GLY A 455 10.73 26.41 -20.67
C GLY A 455 11.29 27.58 -21.49
N PRO A 456 12.58 27.92 -21.32
CA PRO A 456 13.13 29.18 -21.80
C PRO A 456 13.40 29.16 -23.31
N THR A 457 12.91 30.18 -24.01
CA THR A 457 13.51 30.65 -25.25
C THR A 457 14.50 31.75 -24.91
N GLY A 458 15.70 31.66 -25.48
CA GLY A 458 16.85 32.45 -25.08
C GLY A 458 16.77 33.94 -25.42
N GLN A 459 17.28 34.75 -24.49
CA GLN A 459 18.08 35.94 -24.74
C GLN A 459 18.58 36.51 -23.40
N SER A 460 19.90 36.68 -23.27
CA SER A 460 20.53 37.63 -22.33
C SER A 460 20.24 39.06 -22.81
N PRO A 461 20.24 40.10 -21.93
CA PRO A 461 21.48 40.62 -21.33
C PRO A 461 21.40 41.17 -19.89
N GLU A 462 22.60 41.21 -19.29
CA GLU A 462 23.18 42.23 -18.39
C GLU A 462 22.61 42.46 -16.97
N GLY A 463 23.54 42.58 -16.01
CA GLY A 463 23.33 42.47 -14.57
C GLY A 463 22.91 43.75 -13.85
N ASP A 464 22.60 43.60 -12.57
CA ASP A 464 22.99 44.53 -11.50
C ASP A 464 22.95 43.84 -10.13
N ASP A 465 23.83 44.29 -9.25
CA ASP A 465 24.13 43.78 -7.90
C ASP A 465 23.05 44.15 -6.86
N GLY A 466 22.90 43.33 -5.81
CA GLY A 466 22.25 43.83 -4.58
C GLY A 466 21.71 42.81 -3.57
N GLY A 467 22.56 42.40 -2.61
CA GLY A 467 22.25 42.40 -1.17
C GLY A 467 21.18 41.46 -0.62
N SER A 468 21.62 40.31 -0.10
CA SER A 468 20.88 39.46 0.83
C SER A 468 20.83 40.06 2.25
N GLY A 469 19.63 40.25 2.80
CA GLY A 469 19.37 40.45 4.23
C GLY A 469 18.31 39.45 4.71
N PRO A 470 18.40 38.91 5.94
CA PRO A 470 17.47 37.88 6.41
C PRO A 470 16.13 38.51 6.78
N ALA A 471 15.04 37.95 6.25
CA ALA A 471 13.69 38.31 6.64
C ALA A 471 13.26 37.51 7.88
N ASP A 472 12.67 38.23 8.83
CA ASP A 472 12.20 37.80 10.14
C ASP A 472 11.21 36.62 10.08
N ILE A 473 11.46 35.60 10.93
CA ILE A 473 10.49 34.57 11.27
C ILE A 473 9.57 35.11 12.37
N VAL A 474 8.29 35.29 12.05
CA VAL A 474 7.22 35.52 13.02
C VAL A 474 6.99 34.21 13.78
N GLY A 475 7.34 34.22 15.08
CA GLY A 475 7.20 33.08 15.98
C GLY A 475 5.75 32.74 16.31
N GLY A 476 5.34 31.50 16.05
CA GLY A 476 4.20 30.87 16.71
C GLY A 476 4.61 30.42 18.11
N ALA A 477 3.79 30.73 19.12
CA ALA A 477 4.06 30.40 20.52
C ALA A 477 4.20 28.88 20.72
N GLY A 478 5.41 28.43 21.09
CA GLY A 478 5.66 27.07 21.55
C GLY A 478 5.20 26.87 23.00
N LEU A 479 4.84 25.63 23.34
CA LEU A 479 4.46 25.23 24.70
C LEU A 479 5.63 25.45 25.67
N THR A 480 5.36 26.05 26.83
CA THR A 480 6.37 26.28 27.87
C THR A 480 6.41 25.11 28.87
N ALA A 481 7.49 25.00 29.64
CA ALA A 481 7.60 24.01 30.71
C ALA A 481 6.50 24.17 31.78
N GLU A 482 6.05 25.40 32.01
CA GLU A 482 4.92 25.73 32.89
C GLU A 482 3.57 25.22 32.34
N ASP A 483 3.37 25.27 31.01
CA ASP A 483 2.17 24.72 30.37
C ASP A 483 2.11 23.20 30.53
N ILE A 484 3.25 22.53 30.46
CA ILE A 484 3.37 21.08 30.66
C ILE A 484 3.09 20.69 32.12
N ARG A 485 3.64 21.43 33.09
CA ARG A 485 3.38 21.19 34.53
C ARG A 485 1.88 21.34 34.83
N ARG A 486 1.24 22.41 34.34
CA ARG A 486 -0.20 22.64 34.57
C ARG A 486 -1.09 21.57 33.93
N ALA A 487 -0.73 21.09 32.74
CA ALA A 487 -1.47 20.02 32.08
C ALA A 487 -1.36 18.70 32.87
N ALA A 488 -0.16 18.36 33.37
CA ALA A 488 0.05 17.15 34.16
C ALA A 488 -0.67 17.18 35.51
N GLU A 489 -0.66 18.32 36.20
CA GLU A 489 -1.38 18.51 37.47
C GLU A 489 -2.90 18.43 37.29
N ALA A 490 -3.43 19.00 36.21
CA ALA A 490 -4.86 18.92 35.89
C ALA A 490 -5.31 17.47 35.63
N ILE A 491 -4.50 16.69 34.92
CA ILE A 491 -4.78 15.27 34.64
C ILE A 491 -4.66 14.44 35.93
N ALA A 492 -3.62 14.64 36.74
CA ALA A 492 -3.45 13.95 38.01
C ALA A 492 -4.59 14.25 39.00
N GLY A 493 -5.07 15.51 39.04
CA GLY A 493 -6.21 15.92 39.85
C GLY A 493 -7.53 15.29 39.41
N ALA A 494 -7.75 15.14 38.10
CA ALA A 494 -8.95 14.49 37.55
C ALA A 494 -8.99 12.97 37.83
N MET A 495 -7.82 12.35 38.04
CA MET A 495 -7.69 10.91 38.28
C MET A 495 -7.58 10.53 39.77
N GLY A 496 -7.56 11.52 40.67
CA GLY A 496 -7.35 11.35 42.10
C GLY A 496 -5.87 11.16 42.43
N ALA A 497 -5.29 12.12 43.16
CA ALA A 497 -3.86 12.20 43.45
C ALA A 497 -3.31 11.00 44.25
N ASP A 498 -4.18 10.25 44.94
CA ASP A 498 -3.82 9.06 45.72
C ASP A 498 -3.88 7.75 44.90
N SER A 499 -4.24 7.82 43.61
CA SER A 499 -4.16 6.66 42.72
C SER A 499 -2.74 6.46 42.19
N GLU A 500 -2.29 5.21 42.05
CA GLU A 500 -0.97 4.90 41.45
C GLU A 500 -0.79 5.54 40.07
N LEU A 501 -1.87 5.64 39.29
CA LEU A 501 -1.85 6.28 37.96
C LEU A 501 -1.71 7.81 38.05
N GLY A 502 -2.41 8.46 38.99
CA GLY A 502 -2.31 9.90 39.22
C GLY A 502 -0.92 10.33 39.68
N GLY A 503 -0.30 9.54 40.57
CA GLY A 503 1.09 9.76 41.00
C GLY A 503 2.12 9.57 39.87
N ALA A 504 1.92 8.57 39.01
CA ALA A 504 2.79 8.33 37.86
C ALA A 504 2.73 9.46 36.82
N ILE A 505 1.53 9.98 36.54
CA ILE A 505 1.33 11.07 35.57
C ILE A 505 1.92 12.39 36.07
N GLY A 506 1.73 12.72 37.35
CA GLY A 506 2.37 13.89 37.95
C GLY A 506 3.90 13.83 37.89
N THR A 507 4.47 12.64 38.14
CA THR A 507 5.93 12.41 38.08
C THR A 507 6.46 12.58 36.66
N LEU A 508 5.81 11.97 35.67
CA LEU A 508 6.20 12.06 34.25
C LEU A 508 6.09 13.50 33.70
N GLY A 509 5.07 14.25 34.11
CA GLY A 509 4.92 15.66 33.76
C GLY A 509 6.04 16.53 34.29
N GLY A 510 6.50 16.27 35.53
CA GLY A 510 7.66 16.95 36.11
C GLY A 510 8.95 16.67 35.34
N VAL A 511 9.22 15.39 35.03
CA VAL A 511 10.43 15.00 34.25
C VAL A 511 10.43 15.63 32.85
N ALA A 512 9.28 15.70 32.19
CA ALA A 512 9.17 16.32 30.87
C ALA A 512 9.41 17.84 30.90
N ALA A 513 8.91 18.53 31.93
CA ALA A 513 9.13 19.96 32.12
C ALA A 513 10.60 20.29 32.42
N ASP A 514 11.24 19.51 33.30
CA ASP A 514 12.66 19.67 33.65
C ASP A 514 13.57 19.37 32.44
N GLY A 515 13.20 18.39 31.61
CA GLY A 515 13.90 18.09 30.36
C GLY A 515 13.80 19.22 29.33
N LEU A 516 12.66 19.90 29.26
CA LEU A 516 12.46 21.05 28.37
C LEU A 516 13.24 22.28 28.86
N GLU A 517 13.27 22.54 30.18
CA GLU A 517 14.09 23.61 30.79
C GLU A 517 15.59 23.37 30.52
N ALA A 518 16.08 22.13 30.71
CA ALA A 518 17.47 21.77 30.42
C ALA A 518 17.83 21.88 28.93
N TYR A 519 16.89 21.55 28.03
CA TYR A 519 17.08 21.70 26.59
C TYR A 519 17.14 23.17 26.16
N THR A 520 16.38 24.06 26.81
CA THR A 520 16.45 25.50 26.55
C THR A 520 17.73 26.15 27.09
N ASP A 521 18.23 25.73 28.25
CA ASP A 521 19.49 26.24 28.81
C ASP A 521 20.71 25.81 27.98
N ALA A 522 20.70 24.59 27.43
CA ALA A 522 21.77 24.09 26.56
C ALA A 522 21.90 24.85 25.21
N ARG A 523 20.92 25.68 24.85
CA ARG A 523 20.94 26.50 23.62
C ARG A 523 21.57 27.89 23.80
N VAL A 524 21.92 28.27 25.04
CA VAL A 524 22.39 29.64 25.34
C VAL A 524 23.93 29.77 25.32
N ASP A 525 24.70 28.67 25.35
CA ASP A 525 26.17 28.73 25.29
C ASP A 525 26.72 28.34 23.90
N PRO A 526 27.42 29.24 23.18
CA PRO A 526 28.12 28.89 21.95
C PRO A 526 29.42 28.13 22.26
N PRO A 527 29.81 27.11 21.45
CA PRO A 527 31.00 26.31 21.71
C PRO A 527 32.29 27.10 21.40
N GLU A 528 33.20 27.13 22.38
CA GLU A 528 34.55 27.64 22.24
C GLU A 528 35.39 26.84 21.23
N ASP A 529 36.14 27.60 20.45
CA ASP A 529 37.05 27.23 19.37
C ASP A 529 38.16 26.28 19.84
N ARG A 530 38.33 25.11 19.20
CA ARG A 530 39.56 24.30 19.31
C ARG A 530 40.03 23.81 17.94
N PRO A 531 41.36 23.83 17.69
CA PRO A 531 41.92 23.61 16.36
C PRO A 531 42.12 22.11 16.06
N ARG A 532 41.99 21.78 14.76
CA ARG A 532 42.09 20.42 14.19
C ARG A 532 43.54 19.94 14.06
N PRO A 533 43.81 18.64 14.26
CA PRO A 533 44.76 17.88 13.46
C PRO A 533 44.16 17.44 12.11
#